data_AF-A0AAW5CIA8-F1
#
_entry.id   AF-A0AAW5CIA8-F1
#
_cell.length_a   1.000
_cell.length_b   1.000
_cell.length_c   1.000
_cell.angle_alpha   90.00
_cell.angle_beta   90.00
_cell.angle_gamma   90.00
#
_symmetry.space_group_name_H-M   'P 1'
#
loop_
_entity.id
_entity.type
_entity.pdbx_description
1 polymer ?
#
loop_
_entity_poly.entity_id
_entity_poly.type
_entity_poly.pdbx_seq_one_letter_code
_entity_poly.pdbx_strand_id
1 'polypeptide(L)' 'MRIKGEEIYANVWGGQKKVFLTTWEEIKKLGFKVRDRAFGNLNDGTKALYFYAPCLPKEHQRECQYEWYLTTEKLEDLK' A
#
# COMPACT_ATOMS: atom_id res chain seq x y z
N MET A 1 -10.18 12.24 -1.05
CA MET A 1 -10.48 11.30 -2.15
C MET A 1 -10.87 9.95 -1.55
N ARG A 2 -11.77 9.18 -2.18
CA ARG A 2 -12.15 7.84 -1.69
C ARG A 2 -11.64 6.80 -2.68
N ILE A 3 -10.62 6.05 -2.29
CA ILE A 3 -10.10 4.94 -3.09
C ILE A 3 -10.87 3.64 -2.79
N LYS A 4 -10.88 2.72 -3.75
CA LYS A 4 -11.55 1.40 -3.61
C LYS A 4 -10.57 0.38 -3.05
N GLY A 5 -11.07 -0.62 -2.33
CA GLY A 5 -10.23 -1.68 -1.77
C GLY A 5 -10.86 -2.31 -0.54
N GLU A 6 -10.08 -3.12 0.15
CA GLU A 6 -10.47 -3.79 1.37
C GLU A 6 -9.45 -3.58 2.49
N GLU A 7 -9.94 -3.58 3.72
CA GLU A 7 -9.13 -3.48 4.90
C GLU A 7 -8.80 -4.87 5.42
N ILE A 8 -7.51 -5.16 5.59
CA ILE A 8 -7.03 -6.47 6.04
C ILE A 8 -6.00 -6.30 7.15
N TYR A 9 -5.67 -7.41 7.82
CA TYR A 9 -4.48 -7.50 8.65
C TYR A 9 -3.34 -8.15 7.89
N ALA A 10 -2.18 -7.50 7.90
CA ALA A 10 -0.96 -8.04 7.31
C ALA A 10 0.23 -7.85 8.25
N ASN A 11 1.23 -8.72 8.10
CA ASN A 11 2.49 -8.57 8.79
C ASN A 11 3.28 -7.39 8.19
N VAL A 12 3.58 -6.41 9.02
CA VAL A 12 4.41 -5.25 8.69
C VAL A 12 5.48 -5.12 9.77
N TRP A 13 6.74 -5.28 9.37
CA TRP A 13 7.91 -5.19 10.27
C TRP A 13 7.79 -6.08 11.53
N GLY A 14 7.25 -7.28 11.39
CA GLY A 14 7.14 -8.26 12.48
C GLY A 14 5.91 -8.08 13.38
N GLY A 15 5.03 -7.12 13.08
CA GLY A 15 3.75 -6.94 13.77
C GLY A 15 2.56 -7.03 12.82
N GLN A 16 1.43 -7.56 13.30
CA GLN A 16 0.16 -7.48 12.58
C GLN A 16 -0.34 -6.03 12.61
N LYS A 17 -0.44 -5.41 11.43
CA LYS A 17 -1.01 -4.08 11.25
C LYS A 17 -2.25 -4.15 10.36
N LYS A 18 -3.18 -3.26 10.63
CA LYS A 18 -4.32 -3.00 9.75
C LYS A 18 -3.81 -2.22 8.53
N VAL A 19 -4.06 -2.73 7.35
CA VAL A 19 -3.57 -2.21 6.07
C VAL A 19 -4.69 -2.17 5.05
N PHE A 20 -4.53 -1.36 4.00
CA PHE A 20 -5.52 -1.27 2.93
C PHE A 20 -5.00 -1.96 1.66
N LEU A 21 -5.61 -3.10 1.32
CA LEU A 21 -5.33 -3.84 0.09
C LEU A 21 -6.16 -3.26 -1.05
N THR A 22 -5.47 -2.84 -2.11
CA THR A 22 -6.09 -2.24 -3.29
C THR A 22 -5.19 -2.43 -4.52
N THR A 23 -5.60 -1.88 -5.66
CA THR A 23 -4.83 -1.88 -6.90
C THR A 23 -3.84 -0.71 -6.97
N TRP A 24 -2.82 -0.84 -7.80
CA TRP A 24 -1.85 0.21 -8.12
C TRP A 24 -2.52 1.47 -8.66
N GLU A 25 -3.56 1.31 -9.48
CA GLU A 25 -4.37 2.43 -9.97
C GLU A 25 -4.98 3.27 -8.85
N GLU A 26 -5.34 2.65 -7.72
CA GLU A 26 -5.86 3.36 -6.56
C GLU A 26 -4.73 3.95 -5.70
N ILE A 27 -3.63 3.21 -5.52
CA ILE A 27 -2.45 3.65 -4.75
C ILE A 27 -1.81 4.89 -5.37
N LYS A 28 -1.62 4.91 -6.69
CA LYS A 28 -0.95 6.04 -7.37
C LYS A 28 -1.76 7.34 -7.30
N LYS A 29 -3.08 7.26 -7.14
CA LYS A 29 -3.93 8.45 -6.93
C LYS A 29 -3.56 9.17 -5.63
N LEU A 30 -3.07 8.45 -4.61
CA LEU A 30 -2.60 9.03 -3.35
C LEU A 30 -1.24 9.75 -3.46
N GLY A 31 -0.63 9.75 -4.65
CA GLY A 31 0.67 10.40 -4.89
C GLY A 31 1.89 9.48 -4.75
N PHE A 32 1.69 8.20 -4.48
CA PHE A 32 2.77 7.21 -4.48
C PHE A 32 3.33 6.97 -5.88
N LYS A 33 4.63 6.69 -5.92
CA LYS A 33 5.37 6.25 -7.10
C LYS A 33 5.82 4.80 -6.90
N VAL A 34 6.05 4.08 -8.00
CA VAL A 34 6.53 2.68 -7.95
C VAL A 34 7.80 2.54 -7.11
N ARG A 35 8.69 3.55 -7.11
CA ARG A 35 9.92 3.56 -6.30
C ARG A 35 9.70 3.61 -4.79
N ASP A 36 8.51 4.02 -4.34
CA ASP A 36 8.18 4.16 -2.92
C ASP A 36 7.75 2.83 -2.29
N ARG A 37 7.71 1.75 -3.09
CA ARG A 37 7.34 0.39 -2.66
C ARG A 37 8.38 -0.23 -1.71
N ALA A 38 7.90 -1.05 -0.80
CA ALA A 38 8.66 -2.07 -0.08
C ALA A 38 8.15 -3.47 -0.47
N PHE A 39 9.03 -4.46 -0.50
CA PHE A 39 8.64 -5.84 -0.78
C PHE A 39 8.21 -6.55 0.51
N GLY A 40 7.19 -7.38 0.42
CA GLY A 40 6.77 -8.25 1.52
C GLY A 40 5.81 -9.34 1.08
N ASN A 41 5.19 -9.98 2.07
CA ASN A 41 4.24 -11.05 1.88
C ASN A 41 3.06 -10.89 2.83
N LEU A 42 1.86 -11.22 2.36
CA LEU A 42 0.70 -11.42 3.21
C LEU A 42 0.89 -12.67 4.09
N ASN A 43 0.01 -12.84 5.08
CA ASN A 43 0.09 -13.92 6.07
C ASN A 43 0.00 -15.32 5.44
N ASP A 44 -0.63 -15.45 4.26
CA ASP A 44 -0.74 -16.68 3.48
C ASP A 44 0.48 -16.95 2.57
N GLY A 45 1.48 -16.06 2.57
CA GLY A 45 2.66 -16.14 1.72
C GLY A 45 2.53 -15.41 0.38
N THR A 46 1.36 -14.88 0.03
CA THR A 46 1.15 -14.11 -1.20
C THR A 46 2.09 -12.90 -1.24
N LYS A 47 2.87 -12.76 -2.32
CA LYS A 47 3.77 -11.61 -2.50
C LYS A 47 2.95 -10.32 -2.63
N ALA A 48 3.41 -9.27 -1.96
CA ALA A 48 2.77 -7.97 -2.00
C ALA A 48 3.80 -6.82 -2.02
N LEU A 49 3.37 -5.70 -2.56
CA LEU A 49 4.10 -4.43 -2.55
C LEU A 49 3.44 -3.50 -1.55
N TYR A 50 4.22 -2.98 -0.61
CA TYR A 50 3.78 -2.13 0.49
C TYR A 50 4.17 -0.68 0.24
N PHE A 51 3.29 0.25 0.60
CA PHE A 51 3.46 1.68 0.41
C PHE A 51 3.15 2.40 1.72
N TYR A 52 4.15 3.12 2.25
CA TYR A 52 4.10 3.74 3.57
C TYR A 52 3.70 5.21 3.47
N ALA A 53 2.48 5.55 3.90
CA ALA A 53 1.91 6.89 3.76
C ALA A 53 2.74 8.00 4.43
N PRO A 54 3.31 7.80 5.64
CA PRO A 54 4.16 8.82 6.27
C PRO A 54 5.42 9.20 5.49
N CYS A 55 5.84 8.41 4.48
CA CYS A 55 6.93 8.80 3.57
C CYS A 55 6.49 9.76 2.44
N LEU A 56 5.19 9.99 2.25
CA LEU A 56 4.70 10.95 1.27
C LEU A 56 4.89 12.39 1.76
N PRO A 57 4.92 13.38 0.85
CA PRO A 57 4.79 14.79 1.21
C PRO A 57 3.52 15.07 2.03
N LYS A 58 3.55 16.07 2.93
CA LYS A 58 2.46 16.36 3.88
C LYS A 58 1.12 16.64 3.20
N GLU A 59 1.15 17.23 2.01
CA GLU A 59 -0.01 17.48 1.18
C GLU A 59 -0.75 16.19 0.79
N HIS A 60 -0.01 15.13 0.46
CA HIS A 60 -0.57 13.83 0.10
C HIS A 60 -0.95 12.99 1.32
N GLN A 61 -0.23 13.12 2.45
CA GLN A 61 -0.56 12.43 3.69
C GLN A 61 -1.99 12.71 4.17
N ARG A 62 -2.52 13.92 3.92
CA ARG A 62 -3.90 14.29 4.27
C ARG A 62 -4.96 13.52 3.52
N GLU A 63 -4.61 12.92 2.38
CA GLU A 63 -5.52 12.11 1.58
C GLU A 63 -5.49 10.63 1.99
N CYS A 64 -4.49 10.23 2.78
CA CYS A 64 -4.33 8.88 3.28
C CYS A 64 -5.17 8.66 4.55
N GLN A 65 -5.99 7.62 4.54
CA GLN A 65 -6.76 7.13 5.70
C GLN A 65 -6.02 6.03 6.47
N TYR A 66 -5.03 5.41 5.84
CA TYR A 66 -4.27 4.29 6.38
C TYR A 66 -2.78 4.61 6.37
N GLU A 67 -2.05 4.04 7.33
CA GLU A 67 -0.59 4.14 7.40
C GLU A 67 0.08 3.33 6.27
N TRP A 68 -0.52 2.19 5.92
CA TRP A 68 0.00 1.24 4.96
C TRP A 68 -1.05 0.89 3.90
N TYR A 69 -0.62 1.00 2.65
CA TYR A 69 -1.34 0.54 1.48
C TYR A 69 -0.56 -0.60 0.83
N LEU A 70 -1.24 -1.58 0.26
CA LEU A 70 -0.56 -2.65 -0.46
C LEU A 70 -1.34 -3.10 -1.69
N THR A 71 -0.61 -3.65 -2.65
CA THR A 71 -1.15 -4.38 -3.80
C THR A 71 -0.46 -5.73 -3.92
N THR A 72 -1.18 -6.74 -4.41
CA THR A 72 -0.65 -8.05 -4.81
C THR A 72 -0.29 -8.10 -6.29
N GLU A 73 -0.50 -7.01 -7.04
CA GLU A 73 -0.02 -6.87 -8.41
C GLU A 73 1.51 -6.96 -8.46
N LYS A 74 2.02 -7.56 -9.55
CA LYS A 74 3.45 -7.73 -9.70
C LYS A 74 4.10 -6.42 -10.11
N LEU A 75 5.33 -6.20 -9.66
CA LEU A 75 6.10 -5.00 -9.99
C LEU A 75 6.18 -4.70 -11.50
N GLU A 76 6.28 -5.74 -12.32
CA GLU A 76 6.32 -5.63 -13.79
C GLU A 76 5.03 -5.08 -14.40
N ASP A 77 3.91 -5.13 -13.67
CA ASP A 77 2.59 -4.69 -14.10
C ASP A 77 2.26 -3.26 -13.65
N LEU A 78 3.07 -2.65 -12.77
CA LEU A 78 2.86 -1.29 -12.27
C LEU A 78 3.26 -0.25 -13.33
N LYS A 79 2.26 0.36 -13.99
CA LYS A 79 2.44 1.40 -15.03
C LYS A 79 2.04 2.80 -14.56
#